data_AF-A0A937Z0B1-F1
#
_entry.id   AF-A0A937Z0B1-F1
#
_cell.length_a   1.000
_cell.length_b   1.000
_cell.length_c   1.000
_cell.angle_alpha   90.00
_cell.angle_beta   90.00
_cell.angle_gamma   90.00
#
_symmetry.space_group_name_H-M   'P 1'
#
loop_
_entity.id
_entity.type
_entity.pdbx_description
1 polymer ?
#
loop_
_entity_poly.entity_id
_entity_poly.type
_entity_poly.pdbx_seq_one_letter_code
_entity_poly.pdbx_strand_id
1 'polypeptide(L)'
;MAASRTGFSLIEILVVLAIIAILAALIFPVFAAARGKARATKCMANLKQIGMAIEMYAADYDELYPFAKDAADEAVPQQWDALPYWQAWIPYMPRLHESLDPYIRNRELWHCPSDGGFDELEDSGYPMDARPTCYAKWGASYFYRTEIGFRFTASGNMVDPVATNLIFDGHGSWHGHGLICHEKRWNILYADGHVKTANVQQFDEAWATPIVSE
;
A
#
# COMPACT_ATOMS: atom_id res chain seq x y z
N MET A 1 68.12 -8.49 -7.13
CA MET A 1 67.38 -9.71 -7.53
C MET A 1 66.00 -9.27 -8.00
N ALA A 2 65.71 -9.40 -9.28
CA ALA A 2 64.39 -9.02 -9.82
C ALA A 2 63.40 -10.12 -9.43
N ALA A 3 62.36 -9.77 -8.67
CA ALA A 3 61.30 -10.70 -8.31
C ALA A 3 60.55 -11.12 -9.58
N SER A 4 60.53 -12.42 -9.86
CA SER A 4 59.67 -13.02 -10.88
C SER A 4 58.23 -12.64 -10.58
N ARG A 5 57.62 -11.83 -11.44
CA ARG A 5 56.18 -11.56 -11.38
C ARG A 5 55.46 -12.77 -11.97
N THR A 6 54.90 -13.60 -11.10
CA THR A 6 53.95 -14.64 -11.48
C THR A 6 52.68 -13.96 -11.98
N GLY A 7 52.42 -14.01 -13.29
CA GLY A 7 51.17 -13.56 -13.89
C GLY A 7 50.11 -14.65 -13.81
N PHE A 8 48.85 -14.25 -13.62
CA PHE A 8 47.72 -15.17 -13.74
C PHE A 8 47.58 -15.65 -15.19
N SER A 9 47.29 -16.94 -15.36
CA SER A 9 46.94 -17.50 -16.65
C SER A 9 45.52 -17.09 -17.06
N LEU A 10 45.28 -17.04 -18.36
CA LEU A 10 43.95 -16.77 -18.91
C LEU A 10 42.89 -17.77 -18.39
N ILE A 11 43.29 -19.03 -18.21
CA ILE A 11 42.37 -20.09 -17.76
C ILE A 11 41.95 -19.89 -16.31
N GLU A 12 42.86 -19.43 -15.43
CA GLU A 12 42.54 -19.16 -14.03
C GLU A 12 41.54 -18.02 -13.91
N ILE A 13 41.68 -16.96 -14.70
CA ILE A 13 40.73 -15.84 -14.70
C ILE A 13 39.37 -16.30 -15.25
N LEU A 14 39.35 -17.09 -16.32
CA LEU A 14 38.11 -17.58 -16.93
C LEU A 14 37.30 -18.49 -15.99
N VAL A 15 37.98 -19.43 -15.29
CA VAL A 15 37.31 -20.34 -14.36
C VAL A 15 36.71 -19.55 -13.18
N VAL A 16 37.42 -18.56 -12.65
CA VAL A 16 36.91 -17.73 -11.53
C VAL A 16 35.68 -16.94 -11.95
N LEU A 17 35.72 -16.30 -13.13
CA LEU A 17 34.57 -15.56 -13.64
C LEU A 17 33.37 -16.48 -13.93
N ALA A 18 33.62 -17.69 -14.45
CA ALA A 18 32.56 -18.69 -14.66
C ALA A 18 31.89 -19.09 -13.34
N ILE A 19 32.68 -19.34 -12.28
CA ILE A 19 32.14 -19.67 -10.95
C ILE A 19 31.34 -18.49 -10.37
N ILE A 20 31.86 -17.26 -10.43
CA ILE A 20 31.15 -16.06 -9.96
C ILE A 20 29.83 -15.89 -10.73
N ALA A 21 29.82 -16.10 -12.04
CA ALA A 21 28.62 -15.99 -12.87
C ALA A 21 27.56 -17.02 -12.47
N ILE A 22 27.95 -18.28 -12.25
CA ILE A 22 27.03 -19.34 -11.80
C ILE A 22 26.45 -19.01 -10.42
N LEU A 23 27.29 -18.57 -9.47
CA LEU A 23 26.83 -18.21 -8.13
C LEU A 23 25.88 -17.00 -8.17
N ALA A 24 26.22 -15.97 -8.94
CA ALA A 24 25.37 -14.79 -9.09
C ALA A 24 24.01 -15.14 -9.72
N ALA A 25 23.98 -16.03 -10.72
CA ALA A 25 22.75 -16.47 -11.38
C ALA A 25 21.78 -17.17 -10.41
N LEU A 26 22.28 -17.93 -9.44
CA LEU A 26 21.45 -18.60 -8.44
C LEU A 26 20.98 -17.65 -7.31
N ILE A 27 21.83 -16.70 -6.90
CA ILE A 27 21.56 -15.81 -5.76
C ILE A 27 20.63 -14.65 -6.16
N PHE A 28 20.78 -14.10 -7.37
CA PHE A 28 20.02 -12.94 -7.81
C PHE A 28 18.49 -13.09 -7.71
N PRO A 29 17.86 -14.19 -8.19
CA PRO A 29 16.39 -14.34 -8.08
C PRO A 29 15.93 -14.43 -6.62
N VAL A 30 16.70 -15.10 -5.76
CA VAL A 30 16.40 -15.23 -4.33
C VAL A 30 16.50 -13.87 -3.64
N PHE A 31 17.55 -13.09 -3.95
CA PHE A 31 17.74 -11.76 -3.38
C PHE A 31 16.65 -10.78 -3.81
N ALA A 32 16.22 -10.84 -5.08
CA ALA A 32 15.11 -10.03 -5.59
C ALA A 32 13.80 -10.33 -4.85
N ALA A 33 13.45 -11.61 -4.68
CA ALA A 33 12.27 -12.03 -3.93
C ALA A 33 12.34 -11.61 -2.45
N ALA A 34 13.50 -11.80 -1.80
CA ALA A 34 13.72 -11.39 -0.41
C ALA A 34 13.56 -9.87 -0.23
N ARG A 35 14.09 -9.07 -1.17
CA ARG A 35 13.93 -7.60 -1.16
C ARG A 35 12.46 -7.20 -1.36
N GLY A 36 11.74 -7.85 -2.26
CA GLY A 36 10.30 -7.61 -2.46
C GLY A 36 9.49 -7.88 -1.19
N LYS A 37 9.75 -9.01 -0.52
CA LYS A 37 9.11 -9.35 0.75
C LYS A 37 9.46 -8.35 1.86
N ALA A 38 10.71 -7.89 1.94
CA ALA A 38 11.11 -6.87 2.91
C ALA A 38 10.38 -5.53 2.71
N ARG A 39 10.16 -5.11 1.46
CA ARG A 39 9.36 -3.92 1.14
C ARG A 39 7.90 -4.10 1.55
N ALA A 40 7.30 -5.25 1.26
CA ALA A 40 5.93 -5.57 1.70
C ALA A 40 5.80 -5.50 3.23
N THR A 41 6.73 -6.13 3.97
CA THR A 41 6.75 -6.04 5.44
C THR A 41 6.88 -4.61 5.94
N LYS A 42 7.64 -3.75 5.25
CA LYS A 42 7.74 -2.33 5.58
C LYS A 42 6.40 -1.61 5.34
N CYS A 43 5.70 -1.88 4.24
CA CYS A 43 4.38 -1.29 3.98
C CYS A 43 3.35 -1.74 5.03
N MET A 44 3.36 -3.02 5.43
CA MET A 44 2.51 -3.50 6.53
C MET A 44 2.82 -2.82 7.87
N ALA A 45 4.10 -2.62 8.19
CA ALA A 45 4.50 -1.94 9.42
C ALA A 45 4.11 -0.45 9.41
N ASN A 46 4.11 0.19 8.24
CA ASN A 46 3.59 1.54 8.07
C ASN A 46 2.08 1.55 8.32
N LEU A 47 1.30 0.69 7.66
CA LEU A 47 -0.15 0.55 7.87
C LEU A 47 -0.51 0.33 9.34
N LYS A 48 0.23 -0.53 10.06
CA LYS A 48 -0.02 -0.77 11.49
C LYS A 48 0.19 0.51 12.32
N GLN A 49 1.17 1.34 11.99
CA GLN A 49 1.36 2.63 12.66
C GLN A 49 0.29 3.65 12.28
N ILE A 50 -0.21 3.64 11.03
CA ILE A 50 -1.38 4.46 10.65
C ILE A 50 -2.61 4.03 11.45
N GLY A 51 -2.84 2.72 11.60
CA GLY A 51 -3.95 2.18 12.40
C GLY A 51 -3.91 2.67 13.85
N MET A 52 -2.73 2.66 14.49
CA MET A 52 -2.59 3.24 15.83
C MET A 52 -2.92 4.74 15.86
N ALA A 53 -2.55 5.50 14.81
CA ALA A 53 -2.92 6.91 14.73
C ALA A 53 -4.42 7.13 14.53
N ILE A 54 -5.10 6.24 13.80
CA ILE A 54 -6.57 6.24 13.67
C ILE A 54 -7.23 5.94 15.02
N GLU A 55 -6.72 4.98 15.78
CA GLU A 55 -7.21 4.69 17.14
C GLU A 55 -7.05 5.92 18.06
N MET A 56 -5.91 6.61 17.98
CA MET A 56 -5.70 7.86 18.71
C MET A 56 -6.64 8.98 18.27
N TYR A 57 -6.90 9.10 16.96
CA TYR A 57 -7.90 10.02 16.44
C TYR A 57 -9.28 9.69 16.99
N ALA A 58 -9.73 8.43 16.88
CA ALA A 58 -11.05 8.03 17.34
C ALA A 58 -11.25 8.35 18.84
N ALA A 59 -10.23 8.12 19.66
CA ALA A 59 -10.26 8.47 21.09
C ALA A 59 -10.48 9.97 21.37
N ASP A 60 -10.01 10.86 20.48
CA ASP A 60 -10.18 12.32 20.61
C ASP A 60 -11.49 12.83 19.95
N TYR A 61 -12.12 12.05 19.08
CA TYR A 61 -13.28 12.45 18.26
C TYR A 61 -14.48 11.50 18.42
N ASP A 62 -14.92 11.26 19.66
CA ASP A 62 -16.14 10.49 19.99
C ASP A 62 -16.20 9.09 19.36
N GLU A 63 -15.06 8.39 19.32
CA GLU A 63 -14.88 7.06 18.70
C GLU A 63 -15.11 7.03 17.18
N LEU A 64 -15.24 8.18 16.53
CA LEU A 64 -15.48 8.26 15.09
C LEU A 64 -14.19 8.02 14.30
N TYR A 65 -14.30 7.26 13.23
CA TYR A 65 -13.25 7.24 12.21
C TYR A 65 -13.10 8.62 11.54
N PRO A 66 -11.91 8.96 11.02
CA PRO A 66 -11.69 10.22 10.34
C PRO A 66 -12.70 10.49 9.23
N PHE A 67 -13.38 11.64 9.31
CA PHE A 67 -14.15 12.16 8.19
C PHE A 67 -13.19 12.72 7.12
N ALA A 68 -12.64 11.82 6.31
CA ALA A 68 -11.56 12.12 5.39
C ALA A 68 -11.71 11.35 4.08
N LYS A 69 -11.11 11.88 3.02
CA LYS A 69 -11.06 11.27 1.68
C LYS A 69 -9.66 10.71 1.40
N ASP A 70 -9.54 9.96 0.31
CA ASP A 70 -8.26 9.60 -0.26
C ASP A 70 -7.97 10.32 -1.59
N ALA A 71 -6.92 9.89 -2.29
CA ALA A 71 -6.53 10.46 -3.56
C ALA A 71 -7.46 10.04 -4.72
N ALA A 72 -8.03 8.84 -4.66
CA ALA A 72 -8.93 8.32 -5.67
C ALA A 72 -10.23 9.14 -5.69
N ASP A 73 -10.76 9.51 -4.52
CA ASP A 73 -11.95 10.35 -4.40
C ASP A 73 -11.83 11.69 -5.14
N GLU A 74 -10.65 12.30 -5.10
CA GLU A 74 -10.38 13.58 -5.75
C GLU A 74 -10.05 13.43 -7.23
N ALA A 75 -9.26 12.41 -7.58
CA ALA A 75 -8.81 12.19 -8.95
C ALA A 75 -9.89 11.59 -9.85
N VAL A 76 -10.79 10.79 -9.27
CA VAL A 76 -11.84 10.02 -9.96
C VAL A 76 -13.20 10.26 -9.28
N PRO A 77 -13.74 11.49 -9.35
CA PRO A 77 -15.04 11.77 -8.71
C PRO A 77 -16.18 10.92 -9.28
N GLN A 78 -16.05 10.41 -10.52
CA GLN A 78 -17.06 9.60 -11.20
C GLN A 78 -17.35 8.26 -10.50
N GLN A 79 -16.42 7.77 -9.66
CA GLN A 79 -16.65 6.55 -8.86
C GLN A 79 -17.85 6.69 -7.91
N TRP A 80 -18.26 7.93 -7.62
CA TRP A 80 -19.37 8.26 -6.74
C TRP A 80 -20.64 8.71 -7.48
N ASP A 81 -20.73 8.59 -8.80
CA ASP A 81 -21.88 9.09 -9.59
C ASP A 81 -23.23 8.46 -9.17
N ALA A 82 -23.21 7.22 -8.68
CA ALA A 82 -24.39 6.54 -8.14
C ALA A 82 -24.81 7.07 -6.74
N LEU A 83 -23.96 7.84 -6.08
CA LEU A 83 -24.09 8.33 -4.71
C LEU A 83 -23.83 9.85 -4.65
N PRO A 84 -24.63 10.68 -5.35
CA PRO A 84 -24.35 12.11 -5.54
C PRO A 84 -24.35 12.91 -4.24
N TYR A 85 -25.06 12.44 -3.21
CA TYR A 85 -25.01 13.06 -1.89
C TYR A 85 -23.62 12.93 -1.27
N TRP A 86 -22.99 11.74 -1.31
CA TRP A 86 -21.63 11.55 -0.79
C TRP A 86 -20.59 12.28 -1.64
N GLN A 87 -20.72 12.20 -2.97
CA GLN A 87 -19.84 12.92 -3.90
C GLN A 87 -19.75 14.43 -3.59
N ALA A 88 -20.86 15.05 -3.17
CA ALA A 88 -20.92 16.47 -2.82
C ALA A 88 -20.08 16.86 -1.60
N TRP A 89 -19.73 15.92 -0.72
CA TRP A 89 -18.88 16.18 0.45
C TRP A 89 -17.38 16.16 0.12
N ILE A 90 -16.97 15.46 -0.94
CA ILE A 90 -15.55 15.24 -1.29
C ILE A 90 -14.73 16.55 -1.36
N PRO A 91 -15.23 17.65 -1.95
CA PRO A 91 -14.46 18.91 -1.98
C PRO A 91 -14.17 19.50 -0.59
N TYR A 92 -14.96 19.15 0.42
CA TYR A 92 -14.87 19.67 1.79
C TYR A 92 -14.17 18.71 2.76
N MET A 93 -13.87 17.49 2.31
CA MET A 93 -13.16 16.50 3.12
C MET A 93 -11.64 16.70 3.01
N PRO A 94 -10.91 16.75 4.13
CA PRO A 94 -9.45 16.67 4.12
C PRO A 94 -9.00 15.29 3.65
N ARG A 95 -7.77 15.17 3.13
CA ARG A 95 -7.20 13.85 2.88
C ARG A 95 -6.88 13.16 4.21
N LEU A 96 -6.98 11.84 4.27
CA LEU A 96 -6.76 11.09 5.51
C LEU A 96 -5.41 11.43 6.18
N HIS A 97 -4.35 11.56 5.39
CA HIS A 97 -3.03 11.89 5.90
C HIS A 97 -2.93 13.29 6.49
N GLU A 98 -3.78 14.23 6.06
CA GLU A 98 -3.88 15.58 6.63
C GLU A 98 -4.66 15.53 7.95
N SER A 99 -5.76 14.78 8.02
CA SER A 99 -6.53 14.58 9.24
C SER A 99 -5.71 13.95 10.37
N LEU A 100 -4.73 13.12 10.02
CA LEU A 100 -3.86 12.44 10.98
C LEU A 100 -2.54 13.17 11.27
N ASP A 101 -2.32 14.37 10.73
CA ASP A 101 -1.13 15.19 11.01
C ASP A 101 -0.80 15.43 12.49
N PRO A 102 -1.80 15.60 13.39
CA PRO A 102 -1.53 15.74 14.82
C PRO A 102 -0.86 14.49 15.42
N TYR A 103 -1.17 13.31 14.87
CA TYR A 103 -0.77 11.99 15.39
C TYR A 103 0.43 11.40 14.63
N ILE A 104 0.62 11.75 13.35
CA ILE A 104 1.71 11.26 12.49
C ILE A 104 2.57 12.44 12.04
N ARG A 105 3.73 12.61 12.70
CA ARG A 105 4.72 13.63 12.29
C ARG A 105 5.62 13.19 11.14
N ASN A 106 5.85 11.88 11.00
CA ASN A 106 6.72 11.33 9.96
C ASN A 106 5.92 11.05 8.68
N ARG A 107 6.07 11.93 7.68
CA ARG A 107 5.38 11.78 6.38
C ARG A 107 5.77 10.52 5.61
N GLU A 108 7.00 10.02 5.77
CA GLU A 108 7.46 8.79 5.10
C GLU A 108 6.68 7.54 5.52
N LEU A 109 5.90 7.64 6.59
CA LEU A 109 4.98 6.59 7.02
C LEU A 109 3.85 6.37 6.00
N TRP A 110 3.49 7.41 5.24
CA TRP A 110 2.51 7.34 4.15
C TRP A 110 3.08 6.82 2.83
N HIS A 111 4.38 6.54 2.77
CA HIS A 111 5.06 6.05 1.57
C HIS A 111 5.28 4.54 1.65
N CYS A 112 4.74 3.79 0.70
CA CYS A 112 5.07 2.38 0.51
C CYS A 112 6.31 2.27 -0.40
N PRO A 113 7.42 1.62 0.02
CA PRO A 113 8.62 1.48 -0.83
C PRO A 113 8.44 0.63 -2.10
N SER A 114 7.29 -0.02 -2.26
CA SER A 114 6.89 -0.72 -3.48
C SER A 114 6.01 0.11 -4.41
N ASP A 115 5.61 1.32 -3.99
CA ASP A 115 4.84 2.25 -4.81
C ASP A 115 5.65 2.62 -6.06
N GLY A 116 5.19 2.13 -7.20
CA GLY A 116 5.74 2.43 -8.51
C GLY A 116 4.79 3.27 -9.37
N GLY A 117 3.74 3.82 -8.77
CA GLY A 117 2.63 4.44 -9.48
C GLY A 117 1.78 3.45 -10.28
N PHE A 118 0.78 4.00 -10.96
CA PHE A 118 -0.15 3.32 -11.86
C PHE A 118 -0.84 4.39 -12.73
N ASP A 119 -1.58 3.95 -13.75
CA ASP A 119 -2.29 4.85 -14.70
C ASP A 119 -3.82 4.66 -14.66
N GLU A 120 -4.29 3.67 -13.92
CA GLU A 120 -5.69 3.30 -13.78
C GLU A 120 -5.97 2.90 -12.33
N LEU A 121 -7.09 3.37 -11.78
CA LEU A 121 -7.51 3.04 -10.43
C LEU A 121 -7.95 1.57 -10.37
N GLU A 122 -7.16 0.71 -9.73
CA GLU A 122 -7.50 -0.67 -9.36
C GLU A 122 -8.24 -1.53 -10.42
N ASP A 123 -7.88 -1.41 -11.71
CA ASP A 123 -8.56 -2.07 -12.85
C ASP A 123 -10.07 -1.73 -13.00
N SER A 124 -10.50 -0.61 -12.42
CA SER A 124 -11.90 -0.14 -12.49
C SER A 124 -12.31 0.38 -13.87
N GLY A 125 -11.36 0.56 -14.78
CA GLY A 125 -11.54 1.29 -16.03
C GLY A 125 -11.43 2.80 -15.90
N TYR A 126 -11.27 3.34 -14.68
CA TYR A 126 -11.12 4.78 -14.46
C TYR A 126 -9.66 5.24 -14.55
N PRO A 127 -9.32 6.15 -15.48
CA PRO A 127 -7.97 6.68 -15.59
C PRO A 127 -7.57 7.47 -14.34
N MET A 128 -6.43 7.13 -13.75
CA MET A 128 -5.84 7.84 -12.62
C MET A 128 -4.31 7.77 -12.73
N ASP A 129 -3.70 8.84 -13.25
CA ASP A 129 -2.24 8.93 -13.29
C ASP A 129 -1.70 9.11 -11.87
N ALA A 130 -0.95 8.14 -11.38
CA ALA A 130 -0.28 8.13 -10.09
C ALA A 130 1.25 7.96 -10.24
N ARG A 131 1.84 8.30 -11.39
CA ARG A 131 3.29 8.23 -11.60
C ARG A 131 4.00 9.52 -11.12
N PRO A 132 5.30 9.45 -10.74
CA PRO A 132 6.15 8.25 -10.66
C PRO A 132 5.84 7.35 -9.46
N THR A 133 5.22 7.90 -8.42
CA THR A 133 4.66 7.17 -7.28
C THR A 133 3.39 7.89 -6.80
N CYS A 134 2.44 7.15 -6.26
CA CYS A 134 1.21 7.72 -5.71
C CYS A 134 1.54 8.67 -4.54
N TYR A 135 2.50 8.30 -3.69
CA TYR A 135 3.01 9.17 -2.62
C TYR A 135 3.56 10.51 -3.13
N ALA A 136 4.39 10.52 -4.17
CA ALA A 136 4.97 11.76 -4.69
C ALA A 136 3.90 12.71 -5.26
N LYS A 137 2.82 12.16 -5.81
CA LYS A 137 1.75 12.93 -6.45
C LYS A 137 0.67 13.37 -5.46
N TRP A 138 0.30 12.51 -4.53
CA TRP A 138 -0.87 12.67 -3.69
C TRP A 138 -0.58 12.73 -2.18
N GLY A 139 0.66 12.52 -1.76
CA GLY A 139 1.08 12.54 -0.35
C GLY A 139 0.88 11.23 0.40
N ALA A 140 0.27 10.22 -0.24
CA ALA A 140 0.08 8.88 0.33
C ALA A 140 0.13 7.80 -0.76
N SER A 141 0.78 6.68 -0.46
CA SER A 141 0.69 5.44 -1.23
C SER A 141 -0.55 4.62 -0.85
N TYR A 142 -1.24 4.96 0.24
CA TYR A 142 -2.33 4.17 0.80
C TYR A 142 -3.67 4.87 0.60
N PHE A 143 -4.70 4.07 0.31
CA PHE A 143 -6.07 4.51 0.09
C PHE A 143 -6.95 4.15 1.27
N TYR A 144 -7.98 4.98 1.49
CA TYR A 144 -8.85 4.91 2.65
C TYR A 144 -10.24 4.53 2.17
N ARG A 145 -10.91 3.64 2.90
CA ARG A 145 -12.30 3.30 2.61
C ARG A 145 -13.22 4.44 3.07
N THR A 146 -13.37 5.45 2.21
CA THR A 146 -14.04 6.72 2.48
C THR A 146 -15.52 6.56 2.90
N GLU A 147 -16.18 5.46 2.53
CA GLU A 147 -17.54 5.13 2.99
C GLU A 147 -17.68 5.09 4.51
N ILE A 148 -16.61 4.73 5.21
CA ILE A 148 -16.59 4.69 6.67
C ILE A 148 -16.74 6.10 7.24
N GLY A 149 -16.02 7.06 6.66
CA GLY A 149 -16.11 8.48 6.97
C GLY A 149 -17.48 9.04 6.63
N PHE A 150 -18.01 8.79 5.41
CA PHE A 150 -19.33 9.27 5.00
C PHE A 150 -20.47 8.85 5.94
N ARG A 151 -20.33 7.68 6.57
CA ARG A 151 -21.33 7.13 7.49
C ARG A 151 -21.18 7.62 8.93
N PHE A 152 -20.16 8.43 9.24
CA PHE A 152 -19.81 8.83 10.61
C PHE A 152 -19.75 7.59 11.51
N THR A 153 -19.03 6.56 11.05
CA THR A 153 -18.98 5.27 11.74
C THR A 153 -18.12 5.41 12.99
N ALA A 154 -18.66 5.04 14.14
CA ALA A 154 -17.87 4.86 15.36
C ALA A 154 -17.20 3.47 15.38
N SER A 155 -16.00 3.37 15.95
CA SER A 155 -15.21 2.13 16.08
C SER A 155 -16.05 0.98 16.66
N GLY A 156 -16.84 1.25 17.71
CA GLY A 156 -17.71 0.28 18.38
C GLY A 156 -18.99 -0.09 17.62
N ASN A 157 -19.36 0.64 16.57
CA ASN A 157 -20.57 0.37 15.77
C ASN A 157 -20.29 -0.43 14.49
N MET A 158 -19.03 -0.80 14.26
CA MET A 158 -18.66 -1.56 13.07
C MET A 158 -19.07 -3.02 13.20
N VAL A 159 -19.77 -3.55 12.19
CA VAL A 159 -20.40 -4.89 12.24
C VAL A 159 -19.38 -6.00 12.39
N ASP A 160 -18.36 -5.99 11.54
CA ASP A 160 -17.26 -6.97 11.56
C ASP A 160 -15.92 -6.23 11.40
N PRO A 161 -15.32 -5.76 12.50
CA PRO A 161 -14.06 -5.03 12.45
C PRO A 161 -12.90 -5.87 11.89
N VAL A 162 -12.98 -7.20 11.99
CA VAL A 162 -11.92 -8.11 11.53
C VAL A 162 -12.02 -8.35 10.03
N ALA A 163 -13.21 -8.29 9.43
CA ALA A 163 -13.38 -8.43 7.99
C ALA A 163 -13.34 -7.08 7.23
N THR A 164 -13.60 -5.96 7.91
CA THR A 164 -13.71 -4.63 7.28
C THR A 164 -12.33 -4.01 7.04
N ASN A 165 -12.01 -3.72 5.77
CA ASN A 165 -10.83 -2.94 5.39
C ASN A 165 -10.99 -1.45 5.73
N LEU A 166 -9.99 -0.87 6.38
CA LEU A 166 -9.89 0.58 6.62
C LEU A 166 -9.00 1.25 5.58
N ILE A 167 -7.77 0.75 5.44
CA ILE A 167 -6.73 1.31 4.59
C ILE A 167 -6.08 0.18 3.81
N PHE A 168 -5.70 0.44 2.57
CA PHE A 168 -5.04 -0.54 1.71
C PHE A 168 -3.98 0.13 0.84
N ASP A 169 -3.04 -0.65 0.33
CA ASP A 169 -2.10 -0.16 -0.69
C ASP A 169 -2.87 0.37 -1.90
N GLY A 170 -2.48 1.51 -2.47
CA GLY A 170 -3.22 2.14 -3.56
C GLY A 170 -3.25 1.34 -4.88
N HIS A 171 -2.45 0.28 -5.01
CA HIS A 171 -2.55 -0.63 -6.15
C HIS A 171 -1.96 -2.03 -5.90
N GLY A 172 -2.69 -3.08 -6.30
CA GLY A 172 -2.29 -4.47 -6.06
C GLY A 172 -1.06 -4.96 -6.82
N SER A 173 -0.56 -4.24 -7.83
CA SER A 173 0.66 -4.66 -8.54
C SER A 173 1.94 -4.51 -7.70
N TRP A 174 1.90 -3.75 -6.60
CA TRP A 174 3.09 -3.39 -5.82
C TRP A 174 3.65 -4.54 -4.96
N HIS A 175 2.81 -5.51 -4.59
CA HIS A 175 3.20 -6.64 -3.73
C HIS A 175 3.03 -8.02 -4.37
N GLY A 176 2.68 -8.05 -5.66
CA GLY A 176 2.62 -9.27 -6.44
C GLY A 176 4.00 -9.92 -6.66
N HIS A 177 4.00 -11.24 -6.90
CA HIS A 177 5.22 -11.98 -7.27
C HIS A 177 5.13 -12.43 -8.74
N GLY A 178 6.25 -12.30 -9.46
CA GLY A 178 6.40 -12.81 -10.82
C GLY A 178 7.20 -11.86 -11.72
N LEU A 179 7.96 -12.42 -12.66
CA LEU A 179 8.52 -11.67 -13.80
C LEU A 179 7.41 -11.17 -14.75
N ILE A 180 6.16 -11.58 -14.51
CA ILE A 180 4.94 -11.31 -15.27
C ILE A 180 3.82 -11.02 -14.26
N CYS A 181 3.07 -9.95 -14.47
CA CYS A 181 2.20 -9.23 -13.52
C CYS A 181 0.92 -9.96 -13.06
N HIS A 182 0.91 -11.29 -12.85
CA HIS A 182 -0.33 -12.06 -12.72
C HIS A 182 -0.86 -12.32 -11.30
N GLU A 183 -0.16 -11.92 -10.24
CA GLU A 183 -0.67 -12.11 -8.86
C GLU A 183 -0.74 -10.78 -8.11
N LYS A 184 -1.79 -9.98 -8.36
CA LYS A 184 -2.02 -8.75 -7.60
C LYS A 184 -2.23 -9.06 -6.11
N ARG A 185 -1.59 -8.25 -5.25
CA ARG A 185 -1.65 -8.34 -3.80
C ARG A 185 -1.65 -6.97 -3.15
N TRP A 186 -2.45 -6.82 -2.12
CA TRP A 186 -2.57 -5.61 -1.30
C TRP A 186 -2.21 -5.95 0.14
N ASN A 187 -1.52 -5.06 0.83
CA ASN A 187 -1.54 -5.02 2.28
C ASN A 187 -2.74 -4.18 2.70
N ILE A 188 -3.55 -4.75 3.59
CA ILE A 188 -4.79 -4.16 4.08
C ILE A 188 -4.67 -4.03 5.59
N LEU A 189 -4.94 -2.83 6.10
CA LEU A 189 -5.27 -2.57 7.50
C LEU A 189 -6.76 -2.78 7.69
N TYR A 190 -7.11 -3.66 8.63
CA TYR A 190 -8.48 -3.93 9.03
C TYR A 190 -8.87 -3.08 10.25
N ALA A 191 -10.16 -3.02 10.53
CA ALA A 191 -10.70 -2.10 11.53
C ALA A 191 -10.48 -2.50 12.98
N ASP A 192 -10.20 -3.79 13.25
CA ASP A 192 -9.63 -4.24 14.52
C ASP A 192 -8.12 -3.91 14.66
N GLY A 193 -7.54 -3.25 13.64
CA GLY A 193 -6.16 -2.81 13.60
C GLY A 193 -5.16 -3.87 13.15
N HIS A 194 -5.56 -5.09 12.76
CA HIS A 194 -4.61 -6.05 12.20
C HIS A 194 -4.28 -5.71 10.73
N VAL A 195 -3.12 -6.15 10.26
CA VAL A 195 -2.67 -5.93 8.88
C VAL A 195 -2.39 -7.27 8.21
N LYS A 196 -2.92 -7.48 7.01
CA LYS A 196 -2.76 -8.71 6.25
C LYS A 196 -2.51 -8.42 4.78
N THR A 197 -1.64 -9.21 4.16
CA THR A 197 -1.52 -9.24 2.70
C THR A 197 -2.64 -10.11 2.13
N ALA A 198 -3.45 -9.52 1.25
CA ALA A 198 -4.60 -10.13 0.60
C ALA A 198 -4.36 -10.31 -0.91
N ASN A 199 -4.94 -11.37 -1.48
CA ASN A 199 -5.12 -11.48 -2.93
C ASN A 199 -6.40 -10.74 -3.38
N VAL A 200 -6.68 -10.72 -4.68
CA VAL A 200 -7.87 -10.05 -5.26
C VAL A 200 -9.16 -10.50 -4.57
N GLN A 201 -9.39 -11.82 -4.47
CA GLN A 201 -10.61 -12.35 -3.84
C GLN A 201 -10.77 -11.88 -2.38
N GLN A 202 -9.70 -11.91 -1.60
CA GLN A 202 -9.73 -11.48 -0.20
C GLN A 202 -9.92 -9.96 -0.05
N PHE A 203 -9.42 -9.18 -1.02
CA PHE A 203 -9.66 -7.75 -1.09
C PHE A 203 -11.14 -7.46 -1.38
N ASP A 204 -11.72 -8.14 -2.38
CA ASP A 204 -13.13 -8.03 -2.73
C ASP A 204 -14.06 -8.46 -1.58
N GLU A 205 -13.71 -9.54 -0.87
CA GLU A 205 -14.43 -10.02 0.33
C GLU A 205 -14.41 -8.96 1.45
N ALA A 206 -13.26 -8.31 1.68
CA ALA A 206 -13.16 -7.25 2.68
C ALA A 206 -14.00 -6.02 2.28
N TRP A 207 -13.97 -5.65 0.99
CA TRP A 207 -14.78 -4.56 0.45
C TRP A 207 -16.29 -4.84 0.56
N ALA A 208 -16.70 -6.08 0.33
CA ALA A 208 -18.10 -6.50 0.44
C ALA A 208 -18.63 -6.53 1.89
N THR A 209 -17.75 -6.43 2.89
CA THR A 209 -18.15 -6.43 4.31
C THR A 209 -18.99 -5.19 4.63
N PRO A 210 -20.19 -5.34 5.22
CA PRO A 210 -21.02 -4.20 5.65
C PRO A 210 -20.37 -3.40 6.77
N ILE A 211 -20.39 -2.07 6.65
CA ILE A 211 -19.76 -1.16 7.63
C ILE A 211 -20.62 -1.01 8.90
N VAL A 212 -21.94 -0.85 8.73
CA VAL A 212 -22.93 -0.68 9.81
C VAL A 212 -24.08 -1.68 9.62
N SER A 213 -24.74 -2.07 10.70
CA SER A 213 -25.96 -2.87 10.63
C SER A 213 -27.09 -2.02 10.05
N GLU A 214 -27.86 -2.57 9.10
CA GLU A 214 -29.06 -1.92 8.56
C GLU A 214 -30.09 -1.54 9.64
#